data_AF-A0A8K0IG80-F1
#
_entry.id   AF-A0A8K0IG80-F1
#
_cell.length_a   1.000
_cell.length_b   1.000
_cell.length_c   1.000
_cell.angle_alpha   90.00
_cell.angle_beta   90.00
_cell.angle_gamma   90.00
#
_symmetry.space_group_name_H-M   'P 1'
#
loop_
_entity.id
_entity.type
_entity.pdbx_description
1 polymer ?
#
loop_
_entity_poly.entity_id
_entity_poly.type
_entity_poly.pdbx_seq_one_letter_code
_entity_poly.pdbx_strand_id
1 'polypeptide(L)'
;MCHCRAHWNLEDGEGGKERERVDTLPLEKLSDVYLLDFVGPSGFVAEISSKVESVTILDHHKTALETLSGNASIGNNVTKVIDMKRSGATIAFDFFGEKLLARSNISENYAAGSNAVAGAKFLPDSKFEGVGRLFRYIEDADLWRWALPHSKAFSSGLKDMDIEYNINVNSVLFDQEVFIHALDL
;
A
#
# COMPACT_ATOMS: atom_id res chain seq x y z
N MET A 1 2.42 -19.73 12.43
CA MET A 1 1.31 -18.84 12.04
C MET A 1 1.78 -17.41 12.30
N CYS A 2 2.27 -16.70 11.28
CA CYS A 2 2.49 -15.25 11.37
C CYS A 2 1.31 -14.58 10.68
N HIS A 3 0.51 -13.84 11.43
CA HIS A 3 -0.40 -12.85 10.88
C HIS A 3 0.46 -11.64 10.53
N CYS A 4 0.66 -11.34 9.25
CA CYS A 4 1.00 -9.98 8.84
C CYS A 4 -0.29 -9.18 8.98
N ARG A 5 -0.57 -8.73 10.19
CA ARG A 5 -1.56 -7.69 10.45
C ARG A 5 -0.72 -6.49 10.86
N ALA A 6 -0.76 -5.40 10.10
CA ALA A 6 -0.25 -4.12 10.58
C ALA A 6 -0.96 -3.84 11.91
N HIS A 7 -0.24 -4.03 13.02
CA HIS A 7 -0.71 -3.68 14.34
C HIS A 7 -0.37 -2.20 14.51
N TRP A 8 -1.32 -1.32 14.21
CA TRP A 8 -1.25 0.07 14.64
C TRP A 8 -1.57 0.08 16.14
N ASN A 9 -0.54 -0.06 16.98
CA ASN A 9 -0.68 0.14 18.42
C ASN A 9 -0.64 1.65 18.69
N LEU A 10 -1.78 2.22 19.09
CA LEU A 10 -1.79 3.41 19.94
C LEU A 10 -1.95 2.88 21.38
N GLU A 11 -0.91 3.05 22.18
CA GLU A 11 -0.87 2.77 23.63
C GLU A 11 -1.74 3.80 24.40
N ASP A 12 -2.51 3.54 25.47
CA ASP A 12 -2.53 2.45 26.46
C ASP A 12 -3.88 2.34 27.21
N GLY A 13 -4.17 1.15 27.77
CA GLY A 13 -5.04 1.00 28.94
C GLY A 13 -6.06 -0.14 28.85
N GLU A 14 -5.77 -1.26 29.51
CA GLU A 14 -6.71 -2.33 29.88
C GLU A 14 -7.48 -3.04 28.73
N GLY A 15 -6.90 -4.13 28.22
CA GLY A 15 -7.67 -5.36 27.96
C GLY A 15 -8.74 -5.37 26.85
N GLY A 16 -8.78 -4.39 25.94
CA GLY A 16 -9.63 -4.40 24.76
C GLY A 16 -8.83 -4.28 23.47
N LYS A 17 -8.93 -5.24 22.55
CA LYS A 17 -8.49 -5.04 21.16
C LYS A 17 -9.34 -3.91 20.56
N GLU A 18 -8.84 -2.68 20.58
CA GLU A 18 -9.49 -1.58 19.90
C GLU A 18 -9.51 -1.89 18.40
N ARG A 19 -10.71 -2.05 17.85
CA ARG A 19 -10.89 -2.23 16.41
C ARG A 19 -10.66 -0.85 15.79
N GLU A 20 -9.91 -0.76 14.71
CA GLU A 20 -9.82 0.48 13.92
C GLU A 20 -11.24 0.96 13.62
N ARG A 21 -11.58 2.12 14.19
CA ARG A 21 -12.88 2.75 13.99
C ARG A 21 -12.68 3.94 13.05
N VAL A 22 -13.68 4.20 12.22
CA VAL A 22 -13.61 5.27 11.21
C VAL A 22 -13.65 6.65 11.86
N ASP A 23 -14.22 6.77 13.06
CA ASP A 23 -14.30 8.01 13.85
C ASP A 23 -12.95 8.51 14.38
N THR A 24 -11.93 7.66 14.44
CA THR A 24 -10.57 8.07 14.84
C THR A 24 -9.74 8.63 13.68
N LEU A 25 -10.24 8.54 12.45
CA LEU A 25 -9.51 8.98 11.25
C LEU A 25 -9.88 10.43 10.89
N PRO A 26 -8.90 11.28 10.50
CA PRO A 26 -9.15 12.68 10.15
C PRO A 26 -9.74 12.84 8.73
N LEU A 27 -10.80 12.09 8.40
CA LEU A 27 -11.35 11.97 7.04
C LEU A 27 -11.86 13.29 6.46
N GLU A 28 -12.33 14.21 7.31
CA GLU A 28 -12.79 15.54 6.88
C GLU A 28 -11.70 16.37 6.19
N LYS A 29 -10.41 16.01 6.39
CA LYS A 29 -9.26 16.68 5.80
C LYS A 29 -8.70 15.96 4.58
N LEU A 30 -9.31 14.84 4.17
CA LEU A 30 -8.78 13.95 3.14
C LEU A 30 -9.75 13.87 1.95
N SER A 31 -9.24 14.11 0.75
CA SER A 31 -9.99 13.88 -0.50
C SER A 31 -9.89 12.43 -0.95
N ASP A 32 -8.67 11.90 -1.00
CA ASP A 32 -8.38 10.54 -1.47
C ASP A 32 -7.90 9.66 -0.32
N VAL A 33 -8.47 8.48 -0.18
CA VAL A 33 -8.03 7.46 0.80
C VAL A 33 -7.54 6.21 0.08
N TYR A 34 -6.35 5.73 0.44
CA TYR A 34 -5.78 4.49 -0.06
C TYR A 34 -5.71 3.47 1.07
N LEU A 35 -6.35 2.32 0.89
CA LEU A 35 -6.26 1.18 1.79
C LEU A 35 -5.32 0.16 1.15
N LEU A 36 -4.13 0.02 1.73
CA LEU A 36 -3.06 -0.82 1.20
C LEU A 36 -2.93 -2.07 2.08
N ASP A 37 -3.04 -3.24 1.47
CA ASP A 37 -3.00 -4.54 2.14
C ASP A 37 -4.01 -4.68 3.29
N PHE A 38 -5.13 -3.97 3.16
CA PHE A 38 -6.14 -3.83 4.20
C PHE A 38 -7.49 -3.38 3.62
N VAL A 39 -8.59 -3.92 4.16
CA VAL A 39 -9.98 -3.52 3.84
C VAL A 39 -10.78 -3.13 5.08
N GLY A 40 -10.29 -3.46 6.27
CA GLY A 40 -11.03 -3.25 7.52
C GLY A 40 -12.22 -4.20 7.70
N PRO A 41 -12.96 -4.04 8.82
CA PRO A 41 -14.15 -4.84 9.11
C PRO A 41 -15.33 -4.50 8.18
N SER A 42 -16.38 -5.32 8.22
CA SER A 42 -17.62 -5.05 7.47
C SER A 42 -18.18 -3.65 7.80
N GLY A 43 -18.55 -2.89 6.76
CA GLY A 43 -19.04 -1.51 6.87
C GLY A 43 -17.95 -0.43 6.85
N PHE A 44 -16.68 -0.78 7.12
CA PHE A 44 -15.57 0.18 7.20
C PHE A 44 -15.38 0.98 5.91
N VAL A 45 -15.24 0.29 4.77
CA VAL A 45 -15.09 0.93 3.45
C VAL A 45 -16.29 1.81 3.10
N ALA A 46 -17.51 1.33 3.39
CA ALA A 46 -18.72 2.08 3.10
C ALA A 46 -18.76 3.40 3.89
N GLU A 47 -18.41 3.36 5.16
CA GLU A 47 -18.36 4.56 6.01
C GLU A 47 -17.28 5.54 5.55
N ILE A 48 -16.06 5.07 5.23
CA ILE A 48 -15.01 5.94 4.67
C ILE A 48 -15.49 6.57 3.36
N SER A 49 -16.04 5.77 2.45
CA SER A 49 -16.48 6.23 1.13
C SER A 49 -17.57 7.30 1.19
N SER A 50 -18.33 7.36 2.29
CA SER A 50 -19.34 8.40 2.51
C SER A 50 -18.77 9.76 2.94
N LYS A 51 -17.50 9.82 3.34
CA LYS A 51 -16.84 11.00 3.92
C LYS A 51 -15.73 11.58 3.03
N VAL A 52 -15.34 10.90 1.96
CA VAL A 52 -14.20 11.28 1.11
C VAL A 52 -14.57 11.25 -0.36
N GLU A 53 -13.77 11.91 -1.20
CA GLU A 53 -14.00 11.97 -2.65
C GLU A 53 -13.73 10.63 -3.32
N SER A 54 -12.65 9.94 -2.96
CA SER A 54 -12.32 8.63 -3.53
C SER A 54 -11.71 7.67 -2.51
N VAL A 55 -12.00 6.38 -2.68
CA VAL A 55 -11.33 5.29 -1.95
C VAL A 55 -10.72 4.33 -2.95
N THR A 56 -9.43 4.04 -2.80
CA THR A 56 -8.73 3.01 -3.57
C THR A 56 -8.25 1.90 -2.65
N ILE A 57 -8.61 0.66 -2.97
CA ILE A 57 -8.21 -0.54 -2.22
C ILE A 57 -7.22 -1.32 -3.07
N LEU A 58 -6.03 -1.58 -2.53
CA LEU A 58 -5.00 -2.43 -3.12
C LEU A 58 -4.72 -3.58 -2.17
N ASP A 59 -5.17 -4.78 -2.49
CA ASP A 59 -5.08 -5.93 -1.59
C ASP A 59 -4.85 -7.24 -2.36
N HIS A 60 -4.36 -8.26 -1.67
CA HIS A 60 -4.10 -9.60 -2.18
C HIS A 60 -4.67 -10.70 -1.26
N HIS A 61 -5.36 -10.34 -0.18
CA HIS A 61 -5.94 -11.28 0.76
C HIS A 61 -7.28 -11.84 0.29
N LYS A 62 -7.52 -13.13 0.55
CA LYS A 62 -8.82 -13.77 0.26
C LYS A 62 -9.97 -13.10 1.03
N THR A 63 -9.69 -12.71 2.27
CA THR A 63 -10.65 -12.02 3.15
C THR A 63 -11.08 -10.67 2.60
N ALA A 64 -10.19 -9.96 1.91
CA ALA A 64 -10.51 -8.72 1.22
C ALA A 64 -11.51 -8.97 0.08
N LEU A 65 -11.25 -10.00 -0.75
CA LEU A 65 -12.16 -10.39 -1.82
C LEU A 65 -13.54 -10.76 -1.28
N GLU A 66 -13.60 -11.56 -0.22
CA GLU A 66 -14.87 -11.97 0.41
C GLU A 66 -15.64 -10.77 0.98
N THR A 67 -14.95 -9.88 1.70
CA THR A 67 -15.54 -8.67 2.31
C THR A 67 -16.11 -7.75 1.23
N LEU A 68 -15.40 -7.59 0.11
CA LEU A 68 -15.78 -6.69 -0.99
C LEU A 68 -16.72 -7.31 -2.02
N SER A 69 -16.98 -8.62 -1.93
CA SER A 69 -17.94 -9.34 -2.78
C SER A 69 -19.30 -9.53 -2.09
N GLY A 70 -19.44 -9.13 -0.83
CA GLY A 70 -20.71 -9.15 -0.12
C GLY A 70 -21.76 -8.21 -0.73
N ASN A 71 -23.04 -8.47 -0.45
CA ASN A 71 -24.19 -7.72 -0.97
C ASN A 71 -24.32 -6.28 -0.42
N ALA A 72 -23.36 -5.81 0.37
CA ALA A 72 -23.36 -4.43 0.85
C ALA A 72 -22.97 -3.52 -0.32
N SER A 73 -23.82 -2.53 -0.63
CA SER A 73 -23.48 -1.50 -1.61
C SER A 73 -22.25 -0.75 -1.11
N ILE A 74 -21.13 -0.94 -1.79
CA ILE A 74 -19.94 -0.11 -1.61
C ILE A 74 -20.19 1.19 -2.39
N GLY A 75 -19.67 2.33 -1.91
CA GLY A 75 -19.82 3.62 -2.57
C GLY A 75 -19.39 3.57 -4.04
N ASN A 76 -20.03 4.38 -4.89
CA ASN A 76 -19.68 4.49 -6.32
C ASN A 76 -18.28 5.10 -6.57
N ASN A 77 -17.69 5.69 -5.53
CA ASN A 77 -16.36 6.28 -5.50
C ASN A 77 -15.27 5.32 -5.00
N VAL A 78 -15.53 4.01 -4.99
CA VAL A 78 -14.57 3.00 -4.54
C VAL A 78 -13.99 2.23 -5.73
N THR A 79 -12.66 2.28 -5.86
CA THR A 79 -11.89 1.48 -6.80
C THR A 79 -11.16 0.36 -6.04
N LYS A 80 -11.15 -0.86 -6.59
CA LYS A 80 -10.50 -2.02 -5.99
C LYS A 80 -9.57 -2.72 -6.97
N VAL A 81 -8.35 -3.00 -6.54
CA VAL A 81 -7.37 -3.84 -7.21
C VAL A 81 -7.07 -5.01 -6.28
N ILE A 82 -7.64 -6.17 -6.61
CA ILE A 82 -7.43 -7.40 -5.84
C ILE A 82 -6.63 -8.37 -6.69
N ASP A 83 -5.39 -8.64 -6.29
CA ASP A 83 -4.49 -9.54 -7.03
C ASP A 83 -3.83 -10.57 -6.12
N MET A 84 -4.44 -11.74 -6.07
CA MET A 84 -3.97 -12.88 -5.29
C MET A 84 -2.60 -13.45 -5.73
N LYS A 85 -2.03 -12.99 -6.85
CA LYS A 85 -0.76 -13.49 -7.39
C LYS A 85 0.43 -12.60 -7.07
N ARG A 86 0.22 -11.40 -6.55
CA ARG A 86 1.26 -10.43 -6.20
C ARG A 86 1.16 -10.07 -4.72
N SER A 87 2.26 -9.57 -4.15
CA SER A 87 2.22 -9.04 -2.79
C SER A 87 1.53 -7.68 -2.73
N GLY A 88 0.98 -7.31 -1.58
CA GLY A 88 0.41 -5.97 -1.35
C GLY A 88 1.41 -4.86 -1.69
N ALA A 89 2.69 -5.06 -1.34
CA ALA A 89 3.78 -4.13 -1.67
C ALA A 89 3.97 -3.98 -3.20
N THR A 90 4.03 -5.09 -3.94
CA THR A 90 4.16 -5.07 -5.42
C THR A 90 2.97 -4.36 -6.06
N ILE A 91 1.75 -4.66 -5.62
CA ILE A 91 0.53 -4.04 -6.16
C ILE A 91 0.56 -2.52 -5.94
N ALA A 92 0.91 -2.07 -4.73
CA ALA A 92 1.02 -0.65 -4.41
C ALA A 92 2.10 0.04 -5.26
N PHE A 93 3.27 -0.57 -5.38
CA PHE A 93 4.38 -0.02 -6.18
C PHE A 93 3.99 0.19 -7.64
N ASP A 94 3.37 -0.81 -8.27
CA ASP A 94 2.93 -0.70 -9.67
C ASP A 94 1.82 0.34 -9.81
N PHE A 95 0.81 0.33 -8.94
CA PHE A 95 -0.32 1.26 -8.98
C PHE A 95 0.14 2.72 -8.88
N PHE A 96 0.99 3.05 -7.91
CA PHE A 96 1.47 4.43 -7.75
C PHE A 96 2.45 4.82 -8.86
N GLY A 97 3.26 3.89 -9.36
CA GLY A 97 4.08 4.10 -10.56
C GLY A 97 3.23 4.52 -11.76
N GLU A 98 2.16 3.77 -12.06
CA GLU A 98 1.25 4.07 -13.16
C GLU A 98 0.53 5.39 -12.94
N LYS A 99 0.04 5.64 -11.73
CA LYS A 99 -0.64 6.88 -11.37
C LYS A 99 0.23 8.11 -11.57
N LEU A 100 1.50 8.04 -11.17
CA LEU A 100 2.45 9.14 -11.34
C LEU A 100 2.83 9.32 -12.82
N LEU A 101 3.00 8.24 -13.59
CA LEU A 101 3.20 8.34 -15.04
C LEU A 101 2.01 8.97 -15.74
N ALA A 102 0.78 8.57 -15.40
CA ALA A 102 -0.43 9.15 -15.97
C ALA A 102 -0.52 10.65 -15.68
N ARG A 103 -0.20 11.09 -14.45
CA ARG A 103 -0.11 12.52 -14.12
C ARG A 103 0.96 13.25 -14.93
N SER A 104 2.12 12.63 -15.12
CA SER A 104 3.22 13.20 -15.93
C SER A 104 2.83 13.34 -17.40
N ASN A 105 2.14 12.34 -17.96
CA ASN A 105 1.69 12.34 -19.36
C ASN A 105 0.53 13.31 -19.62
N ILE A 106 -0.30 13.61 -18.61
CA ILE A 106 -1.29 14.71 -18.70
C ILE A 106 -0.59 16.07 -18.86
N SER A 107 0.62 16.21 -18.29
CA SER A 107 1.48 17.40 -18.46
C SER A 107 2.30 17.39 -19.76
N GLU A 108 2.59 16.21 -20.33
CA GLU A 108 3.42 16.02 -21.52
C GLU A 108 2.65 15.29 -22.64
N ASN A 109 1.69 15.95 -23.29
CA ASN A 109 1.02 15.41 -24.47
C ASN A 109 1.92 15.40 -25.72
N TYR A 110 3.10 14.75 -25.72
CA TYR A 110 3.85 14.34 -26.92
C TYR A 110 4.93 13.28 -26.58
N ALA A 111 4.57 11.99 -26.48
CA ALA A 111 5.32 10.87 -27.08
C ALA A 111 4.88 9.51 -26.52
N ALA A 112 4.81 8.54 -27.43
CA ALA A 112 4.27 7.21 -27.26
C ALA A 112 5.17 6.25 -26.45
N GLY A 113 4.49 5.30 -25.79
CA GLY A 113 4.78 3.87 -25.88
C GLY A 113 6.01 3.35 -25.15
N SER A 114 5.79 2.65 -24.03
CA SER A 114 6.71 1.63 -23.52
C SER A 114 6.02 0.81 -22.42
N ASN A 115 5.98 -0.51 -22.60
CA ASN A 115 5.60 -1.51 -21.60
C ASN A 115 6.71 -1.67 -20.54
N ALA A 116 7.02 -0.60 -19.82
CA ALA A 116 7.91 -0.65 -18.66
C ALA A 116 7.06 -0.70 -17.38
N VAL A 117 7.48 -1.50 -16.41
CA VAL A 117 6.96 -1.49 -15.03
C VAL A 117 6.96 -0.04 -14.57
N ALA A 118 5.77 0.54 -14.35
CA ALA A 118 5.60 1.98 -14.27
C ALA A 118 6.41 2.66 -13.15
N GLY A 119 6.76 1.91 -12.09
CA GLY A 119 7.65 2.39 -11.03
C GLY A 119 9.11 2.62 -11.47
N ALA A 120 9.52 2.18 -12.67
CA ALA A 120 10.89 2.28 -13.18
C ALA A 120 11.35 3.71 -13.47
N LYS A 121 10.44 4.62 -13.86
CA LYS A 121 10.83 5.97 -14.30
C LYS A 121 11.21 6.92 -13.15
N PHE A 122 10.83 6.58 -11.91
CA PHE A 122 11.06 7.43 -10.72
C PHE A 122 12.29 7.02 -9.92
N LEU A 123 12.93 5.91 -10.28
CA LEU A 123 14.15 5.45 -9.65
C LEU A 123 15.33 5.77 -10.57
N PRO A 124 16.47 6.25 -10.03
CA PRO A 124 17.71 6.30 -10.80
C PRO A 124 18.02 4.91 -11.36
N ASP A 125 18.53 4.83 -12.58
CA ASP A 125 18.90 3.55 -13.23
C ASP A 125 19.77 2.67 -12.32
N SER A 126 20.66 3.30 -11.55
CA SER A 126 21.55 2.63 -10.60
C SER A 126 20.84 1.96 -9.41
N LYS A 127 19.62 2.40 -9.05
CA LYS A 127 18.81 1.83 -7.98
C LYS A 127 17.73 0.88 -8.48
N PHE A 128 17.36 0.97 -9.75
CA PHE A 128 16.25 0.22 -10.33
C PHE A 128 16.39 -1.30 -10.12
N GLU A 129 17.55 -1.86 -10.42
CA GLU A 129 17.78 -3.31 -10.26
C GLU A 129 17.69 -3.73 -8.79
N GLY A 130 18.24 -2.93 -7.88
CA GLY A 130 18.24 -3.19 -6.44
C GLY A 130 16.84 -3.17 -5.85
N VAL A 131 16.05 -2.13 -6.16
CA VAL A 131 14.66 -2.01 -5.70
C VAL A 131 13.80 -3.12 -6.31
N GLY A 132 13.94 -3.40 -7.61
CA GLY A 132 13.22 -4.50 -8.24
C GLY A 132 13.55 -5.86 -7.61
N ARG A 133 14.80 -6.06 -7.21
CA ARG A 133 15.21 -7.28 -6.48
C ARG A 133 14.59 -7.34 -5.09
N LEU A 134 14.54 -6.23 -4.36
CA LEU A 134 13.88 -6.13 -3.05
C LEU A 134 12.41 -6.56 -3.13
N PHE A 135 11.63 -5.99 -4.05
CA PHE A 135 10.22 -6.34 -4.22
C PHE A 135 10.01 -7.82 -4.56
N ARG A 136 10.88 -8.42 -5.37
CA ARG A 136 10.81 -9.87 -5.66
C ARG A 136 10.99 -10.73 -4.41
N TYR A 137 11.92 -10.37 -3.53
CA TYR A 137 12.14 -11.09 -2.27
C TYR A 137 10.99 -10.89 -1.27
N ILE A 138 10.46 -9.66 -1.19
CA ILE A 138 9.27 -9.37 -0.38
C ILE A 138 8.10 -10.23 -0.87
N GLU A 139 7.83 -10.25 -2.17
CA GLU A 139 6.73 -11.02 -2.75
C GLU A 139 6.89 -12.54 -2.56
N ASP A 140 8.11 -13.06 -2.71
CA ASP A 140 8.39 -14.48 -2.51
C ASP A 140 8.08 -14.94 -1.07
N ALA A 141 8.37 -14.08 -0.09
CA ALA A 141 8.09 -14.34 1.32
C ALA A 141 6.60 -14.16 1.67
N ASP A 142 6.00 -13.06 1.20
CA ASP A 142 4.61 -12.71 1.44
C ASP A 142 3.63 -13.76 0.91
N LEU A 143 3.93 -14.32 -0.28
CA LEU A 143 3.15 -15.39 -0.90
C LEU A 143 3.59 -16.80 -0.46
N TRP A 144 4.51 -16.91 0.50
CA TRP A 144 5.03 -18.18 1.04
C TRP A 144 5.61 -19.13 -0.02
N ARG A 145 6.14 -18.57 -1.13
CA ARG A 145 6.65 -19.35 -2.26
C ARG A 145 8.03 -19.94 -1.96
N TRP A 146 8.92 -19.12 -1.36
CA TRP A 146 10.31 -19.49 -1.07
C TRP A 146 11.07 -20.01 -2.30
N ALA A 147 10.77 -19.48 -3.49
CA ALA A 147 11.34 -19.90 -4.75
C ALA A 147 12.70 -19.24 -5.02
N LEU A 148 12.98 -18.10 -4.40
CA LEU A 148 14.24 -17.37 -4.60
C LEU A 148 15.35 -17.88 -3.67
N PRO A 149 16.62 -17.92 -4.13
CA PRO A 149 17.74 -18.28 -3.28
C PRO A 149 17.79 -17.40 -2.03
N HIS A 150 17.98 -18.03 -0.87
CA HIS A 150 18.12 -17.33 0.42
C HIS A 150 16.95 -16.41 0.83
N SER A 151 15.76 -16.52 0.21
CA SER A 151 14.64 -15.61 0.53
C SER A 151 14.16 -15.69 1.97
N LYS A 152 14.23 -16.87 2.59
CA LYS A 152 13.98 -17.05 4.04
C LYS A 152 14.97 -16.27 4.90
N ALA A 153 16.26 -16.34 4.57
CA ALA A 153 17.31 -15.63 5.32
C ALA A 153 17.19 -14.12 5.14
N PHE A 154 16.91 -13.68 3.92
CA PHE A 154 16.62 -12.28 3.61
C PHE A 154 15.41 -11.75 4.40
N SER A 155 14.29 -12.47 4.37
CA SER A 155 13.06 -12.09 5.07
C SER A 155 13.26 -12.09 6.59
N SER A 156 14.02 -13.05 7.13
CA SER A 156 14.43 -13.04 8.54
C SER A 156 15.25 -11.80 8.87
N GLY A 157 16.28 -11.51 8.07
CA GLY A 157 17.12 -10.33 8.29
C GLY A 157 16.34 -9.03 8.23
N LEU A 158 15.40 -8.90 7.29
CA LEU A 158 14.52 -7.73 7.19
C LEU A 158 13.63 -7.59 8.43
N LYS A 159 13.12 -8.70 8.95
CA LYS A 159 12.33 -8.72 10.19
C LYS A 159 13.17 -8.36 11.42
N ASP A 160 14.42 -8.83 11.47
CA ASP A 160 15.35 -8.58 12.58
C ASP A 160 15.83 -7.12 12.63
N MET A 161 15.60 -6.32 11.58
CA MET A 161 15.85 -4.88 11.59
C MET A 161 14.87 -4.10 12.47
N ASP A 162 13.74 -4.71 12.86
CA ASP A 162 12.73 -4.13 13.76
C ASP A 162 12.35 -2.69 13.38
N ILE A 163 12.06 -2.48 12.09
CA ILE A 163 11.73 -1.16 11.56
C ILE A 163 10.34 -0.75 12.06
N GLU A 164 10.27 0.38 12.76
CA GLU A 164 9.01 1.01 13.16
C GLU A 164 8.38 1.75 11.96
N TYR A 165 7.25 1.23 11.47
CA TYR A 165 6.53 1.77 10.31
C TYR A 165 5.44 2.78 10.68
N ASN A 166 5.10 2.91 11.97
CA ASN A 166 4.12 3.88 12.43
C ASN A 166 4.72 5.29 12.43
N ILE A 167 4.28 6.13 11.49
CA ILE A 167 4.75 7.51 11.35
C ILE A 167 4.49 8.38 12.59
N ASN A 168 3.51 8.04 13.42
CA ASN A 168 3.25 8.77 14.66
C ASN A 168 4.31 8.46 15.74
N VAL A 169 4.95 7.29 15.66
CA VAL A 169 6.02 6.86 16.57
C VAL A 169 7.39 7.18 15.97
N ASN A 170 7.58 6.84 14.69
CA ASN A 170 8.77 7.10 13.90
C ASN A 170 8.49 8.19 12.86
N SER A 171 8.41 9.44 13.32
CA SER A 171 8.10 10.59 12.45
C SER A 171 9.12 10.81 11.32
N VAL A 172 10.35 10.32 11.50
CA VAL A 172 11.46 10.48 10.55
C VAL A 172 11.51 9.37 9.50
N LEU A 173 10.58 8.41 9.53
CA LEU A 173 10.55 7.27 8.61
C LEU A 173 10.61 7.71 7.13
N PHE A 174 9.98 8.84 6.81
CA PHE A 174 9.97 9.43 5.47
C PHE A 174 10.82 10.70 5.34
N ASP A 175 11.53 11.10 6.40
CA ASP A 175 12.39 12.29 6.41
C ASP A 175 13.73 12.04 5.70
N GLN A 176 13.99 10.80 5.25
CA GLN A 176 15.11 10.49 4.36
C GLN A 176 14.83 11.00 2.93
N GLU A 177 14.89 12.33 2.76
CA GLU A 177 15.00 13.07 1.49
C GLU A 177 14.02 12.62 0.38
N VAL A 178 12.71 12.87 0.59
CA VAL A 178 11.77 13.05 -0.53
C VAL A 178 11.79 14.53 -0.92
N PHE A 179 12.84 14.96 -1.63
CA PHE A 179 12.80 16.22 -2.39
C PHE A 179 11.96 16.00 -3.65
N ILE A 180 10.65 15.84 -3.47
CA ILE A 180 9.67 16.08 -4.53
C ILE A 180 8.85 17.27 -4.05
N HIS A 181 9.27 18.47 -4.43
CA HIS A 181 8.46 19.67 -4.29
C HIS A 181 7.14 19.44 -5.04
N ALA A 182 6.07 19.22 -4.28
CA ALA A 182 4.71 19.13 -4.80
C ALA A 182 4.11 20.51 -5.15
N LEU A 183 4.93 21.51 -5.49
CA LEU A 183 4.47 22.89 -5.74
C LEU A 183 5.19 23.64 -6.89
N ASP A 184 5.80 22.95 -7.86
CA ASP A 184 6.24 23.58 -9.12
C ASP A 184 5.91 22.73 -10.36
N LEU A 185 4.67 22.26 -10.49
CA LEU A 185 4.06 21.84 -11.77
C LEU A 185 2.57 22.23 -11.81
#